data_AF-A0A9E4X4P4-F1
#
_entry.id   AF-A0A9E4X4P4-F1
#
_cell.length_a   1.000
_cell.length_b   1.000
_cell.length_c   1.000
_cell.angle_alpha   90.00
_cell.angle_beta   90.00
_cell.angle_gamma   90.00
#
_symmetry.space_group_name_H-M   'P 1'
#
loop_
_entity.id
_entity.type
_entity.pdbx_description
1 polymer ?
#
loop_
_entity_poly.entity_id
_entity_poly.type
_entity_poly.pdbx_seq_one_letter_code
_entity_poly.pdbx_strand_id
1 'polypeptide(L)' 'MATQQDLEDFETQVSCPDDFDDFWSGTLELLSRTNLKPVITAEPLRSNDDVHVFNVVYLSLGGLEISAW' A
#
# COMPACT_ATOMS: atom_id res chain seq x y z
N MET A 1 7.07 7.40 33.79
CA MET A 1 6.32 6.78 32.69
C MET A 1 5.46 7.86 32.06
N ALA A 2 5.33 7.90 30.74
CA ALA A 2 4.41 8.83 30.09
C ALA A 2 2.98 8.54 30.55
N THR A 3 2.21 9.59 30.82
CA THR A 3 0.80 9.56 31.18
C THR A 3 -0.07 9.54 29.91
N GLN A 4 -1.37 9.31 30.08
CA GLN A 4 -2.32 9.43 28.96
C GLN A 4 -2.33 10.84 28.36
N GLN A 5 -2.25 11.87 29.21
CA GLN A 5 -2.17 13.26 28.78
C GLN A 5 -0.91 13.51 27.94
N ASP A 6 0.23 12.94 28.33
CA ASP A 6 1.49 13.07 27.57
C ASP A 6 1.41 12.43 26.17
N LEU A 7 0.54 11.43 25.97
CA LEU A 7 0.31 10.81 24.66
C LEU A 7 -0.67 11.62 23.81
N GLU A 8 -1.69 12.22 24.43
CA GLU A 8 -2.67 13.07 23.76
C GLU A 8 -2.03 14.37 23.26
N ASP A 9 -1.09 14.92 24.02
CA ASP A 9 -0.36 16.14 23.69
C ASP A 9 0.89 15.89 22.81
N PHE A 10 1.16 14.63 22.44
CA PHE A 10 2.35 14.30 21.64
C PHE A 10 2.18 14.69 20.18
N GLU A 11 2.99 15.64 19.73
CA GLU A 11 3.08 16.04 18.33
C GLU A 11 4.34 15.48 17.65
N THR A 12 4.29 15.34 16.33
CA THR A 12 5.45 14.92 15.54
C THR A 12 6.59 15.93 15.69
N GLN A 13 7.78 15.43 16.01
CA GLN A 13 9.00 16.25 16.07
C GLN A 13 9.69 16.40 14.72
N VAL A 14 9.18 15.72 13.69
CA VAL A 14 9.73 15.74 12.33
C VAL A 14 8.94 16.75 11.50
N SER A 15 9.67 17.72 10.93
CA SER A 15 9.12 18.66 9.96
C SER A 15 8.98 18.00 8.60
N CYS A 16 7.89 18.32 7.89
CA CYS A 16 7.72 17.90 6.51
C CYS A 16 8.84 18.53 5.64
N PRO A 17 9.56 17.75 4.82
CA PRO A 17 10.53 18.29 3.88
C PRO A 17 9.90 19.23 2.84
N ASP A 18 10.66 20.24 2.39
CA ASP A 18 10.20 21.20 1.38
C ASP A 18 9.83 20.55 0.03
N ASP A 19 10.43 19.39 -0.26
CA ASP A 19 10.26 18.64 -1.51
C ASP A 19 9.28 17.46 -1.41
N PHE A 20 8.53 17.35 -0.31
CA PHE A 20 7.65 16.20 -0.05
C PHE A 20 6.66 15.94 -1.20
N ASP A 21 5.96 16.99 -1.65
CA ASP A 21 4.96 16.88 -2.71
C ASP A 21 5.60 16.57 -4.06
N ASP A 22 6.77 17.15 -4.35
CA ASP A 22 7.52 16.90 -5.58
C ASP A 22 8.02 15.44 -5.63
N PHE A 23 8.53 14.93 -4.52
CA PHE A 23 8.98 13.54 -4.37
C PHE A 23 7.83 12.56 -4.64
N TRP A 24 6.67 12.77 -4.01
CA TRP A 24 5.53 11.88 -4.18
C TRP A 24 4.91 11.99 -5.57
N SER A 25 4.83 13.20 -6.13
CA SER A 25 4.35 13.41 -7.49
C SER A 25 5.22 12.67 -8.51
N GLY A 26 6.56 12.78 -8.40
CA GLY A 26 7.49 12.04 -9.25
C GLY A 26 7.39 10.52 -9.07
N THR A 27 7.23 10.05 -7.83
CA THR A 27 7.06 8.63 -7.52
C THR A 27 5.77 8.06 -8.13
N LEU A 28 4.66 8.80 -8.03
CA LEU A 28 3.38 8.43 -8.63
C LEU A 28 3.42 8.49 -10.15
N GLU A 29 4.13 9.45 -10.73
CA GLU A 29 4.35 9.49 -12.18
C GLU A 29 5.11 8.25 -12.66
N LEU A 30 6.16 7.83 -11.96
CA LEU A 30 6.88 6.59 -12.25
C LEU A 30 5.97 5.36 -12.13
N LEU A 31 5.13 5.28 -11.10
CA LEU A 31 4.16 4.21 -10.93
C LEU A 31 3.14 4.18 -12.08
N SER A 32 2.67 5.35 -12.54
CA SER A 32 1.67 5.45 -13.61
C SER A 32 2.13 4.86 -14.95
N ARG A 33 3.46 4.76 -15.14
CA ARG A 33 4.08 4.15 -16.32
C ARG A 33 4.14 2.62 -16.23
N THR A 34 3.97 2.04 -15.04
CA THR A 34 3.89 0.59 -14.85
C THR A 34 2.54 0.07 -15.37
N ASN A 35 2.59 -0.90 -16.27
CA ASN A 35 1.40 -1.69 -16.61
C ASN A 35 1.11 -2.68 -15.48
N LEU A 36 -0.06 -2.55 -14.84
CA LEU A 36 -0.49 -3.33 -13.68
C LEU A 36 -0.45 -4.85 -13.92
N LYS A 37 -0.69 -5.33 -15.14
CA LYS A 37 -0.75 -6.75 -15.52
C LYS A 37 -1.39 -7.67 -14.44
N PRO A 38 -2.61 -7.37 -13.97
CA PRO A 38 -3.22 -8.14 -12.90
C PRO A 38 -3.59 -9.54 -13.38
N VAL A 39 -3.33 -10.54 -12.55
CA VAL A 39 -3.79 -11.92 -12.69
C VAL A 39 -4.63 -12.23 -11.46
N ILE A 40 -5.87 -12.65 -11.69
CA ILE A 40 -6.83 -12.99 -10.63
C ILE A 40 -7.21 -14.46 -10.80
N THR A 41 -6.95 -15.27 -9.78
CA THR A 41 -7.22 -16.71 -9.79
C THR A 41 -8.09 -17.07 -8.61
N ALA A 42 -9.23 -17.73 -8.85
CA ALA A 42 -10.07 -18.22 -7.76
C ALA A 42 -9.30 -19.24 -6.91
N GLU A 43 -9.52 -19.22 -5.60
CA GLU A 43 -8.83 -20.08 -4.64
C GLU A 43 -9.86 -20.90 -3.85
N PRO A 44 -10.36 -22.01 -4.44
CA PRO A 44 -11.46 -22.79 -3.87
C PRO A 44 -11.15 -23.33 -2.48
N LEU A 45 -9.88 -23.64 -2.19
CA LEU A 45 -9.46 -24.18 -0.90
C LEU A 45 -9.58 -23.18 0.26
N ARG A 46 -9.56 -21.88 -0.04
CA ARG A 46 -9.74 -20.79 0.95
C ARG A 46 -11.13 -20.18 0.90
N SER A 47 -11.94 -20.57 -0.08
CA SER A 47 -13.32 -20.11 -0.25
C SER A 47 -14.28 -20.98 0.54
N ASN A 48 -15.47 -20.45 0.83
CA ASN A 48 -16.60 -21.16 1.40
C ASN A 48 -17.91 -20.63 0.80
N ASP A 49 -19.05 -21.06 1.35
CA ASP A 49 -20.39 -20.69 0.84
C ASP A 49 -20.71 -19.19 0.98
N ASP A 50 -20.05 -18.50 1.91
CA ASP A 50 -20.29 -17.07 2.21
C ASP A 50 -19.22 -16.16 1.58
N VAL A 51 -18.02 -16.68 1.30
CA VAL A 51 -16.85 -15.91 0.85
C VAL A 51 -16.11 -16.63 -0.27
N HIS A 52 -15.96 -15.94 -1.40
CA HIS A 52 -15.06 -16.34 -2.48
C HIS A 52 -13.72 -15.64 -2.34
N VAL A 53 -12.65 -16.43 -2.24
CA VAL A 53 -11.28 -15.94 -2.12
C VAL A 53 -10.59 -16.05 -3.48
N PHE A 54 -9.81 -15.03 -3.82
CA PHE A 54 -9.02 -14.98 -5.04
C PHE A 54 -7.58 -14.67 -4.69
N ASN A 55 -6.63 -15.40 -5.29
CA ASN A 55 -5.25 -14.97 -5.31
C ASN A 55 -5.07 -13.95 -6.43
N VAL A 56 -4.57 -12.77 -6.07
CA VAL A 56 -4.32 -11.67 -7.00
C VAL A 56 -2.83 -11.39 -7.05
N VAL A 57 -2.28 -11.34 -8.25
CA VAL A 57 -0.89 -10.94 -8.51
C VAL A 57 -0.88 -9.77 -9.49
N TYR A 58 -0.09 -8.73 -9.22
CA TYR A 58 0.04 -7.57 -10.10
C TYR A 58 1.43 -6.93 -10.03
N LEU A 59 1.79 -6.14 -11.04
CA LEU A 59 3.04 -5.37 -11.07
C LEU A 59 2.84 -3.96 -10.50
N SER A 60 3.76 -3.55 -9.62
CA SER A 60 3.80 -2.25 -8.93
C SER A 60 5.02 -1.42 -9.37
N LEU A 61 5.36 -0.38 -8.61
CA LEU A 61 6.47 0.53 -8.90
C LEU A 61 7.77 -0.26 -9.20
N GLY A 62 8.43 0.08 -10.30
CA GLY A 62 9.64 -0.62 -10.75
C GLY A 62 9.40 -2.03 -11.33
N GLY A 63 8.15 -2.41 -11.59
CA GLY A 63 7.80 -3.75 -12.06
C GLY A 63 7.85 -4.82 -10.96
N LEU A 64 7.81 -4.41 -9.69
CA LEU A 64 7.76 -5.32 -8.55
C LEU A 64 6.44 -6.10 -8.55
N GLU A 65 6.50 -7.42 -8.50
CA GLU A 65 5.32 -8.25 -8.37
C GLU A 65 4.81 -8.26 -6.91
N ILE A 66 3.51 -8.01 -6.75
CA ILE A 66 2.80 -8.00 -5.46
C ILE A 66 1.74 -9.10 -5.47
N SER A 67 1.65 -9.84 -4.37
CA SER A 67 0.61 -10.85 -4.13
C SER A 67 -0.41 -10.37 -3.09
N ALA A 68 -1.69 -10.65 -3.33
CA ALA A 68 -2.81 -10.28 -2.47
C ALA A 68 -3.90 -11.38 -2.47
N TRP A 69 -4.83 -11.27 -1.51
CA TRP A 69 -5.98 -12.15 -1.31
C TRP A 69 -7.27 -11.35 -1.19
#